data_AF-A0A946TZ66-F1
#
_entry.id   AF-A0A946TZ66-F1
#
_cell.length_a   1.000
_cell.length_b   1.000
_cell.length_c   1.000
_cell.angle_alpha   90.00
_cell.angle_beta   90.00
_cell.angle_gamma   90.00
#
_symmetry.space_group_name_H-M   'P 1'
#
loop_
_entity.id
_entity.type
_entity.pdbx_description
1 polymer ?
#
loop_
_entity_poly.entity_id
_entity_poly.type
_entity_poly.pdbx_seq_one_letter_code
_entity_poly.pdbx_strand_id
1 'polypeptide(L)'
;MNDSDRIKEKNGNEILRRNFTKGSVKTILSISLLEHLCSTDLLAAKDKYTAKKWLHAVHEIGLGVKETKISQIQWQKQVEELFQKKIELNELLKLINFDQIEKSAKFVDNGARSIRPKLPRSNGYPKSLVFGSQVFALKKGRSVVPHGHNNMATAFIVLKGNFHGRHYDRISDEKDHMIIRPSIDDKFGPGQTS
;
A
#
# COMPACT_ATOMS: atom_id res chain seq x y z
N MET A 1 -69.08 -7.51 -15.95
CA MET A 1 -67.86 -6.70 -16.07
C MET A 1 -67.65 -6.46 -17.55
N ASN A 2 -67.84 -5.22 -18.02
CA ASN A 2 -67.86 -4.91 -19.46
C ASN A 2 -66.44 -4.89 -20.04
N ASP A 3 -66.31 -5.18 -21.34
CA ASP A 3 -65.01 -5.25 -22.05
C ASP A 3 -64.17 -3.97 -21.92
N SER A 4 -64.84 -2.81 -21.82
CA SER A 4 -64.23 -1.50 -21.53
C SER A 4 -63.42 -1.50 -20.22
N ASP A 5 -63.94 -2.15 -19.17
CA ASP A 5 -63.30 -2.16 -17.86
C ASP A 5 -62.08 -3.09 -17.86
N ARG A 6 -62.16 -4.22 -18.57
CA ARG A 6 -61.02 -5.14 -18.76
C ARG A 6 -59.86 -4.48 -19.52
N ILE A 7 -60.15 -3.67 -20.54
CA ILE A 7 -59.12 -2.97 -21.33
C ILE A 7 -58.43 -1.89 -20.49
N LYS A 8 -59.19 -1.15 -19.67
CA LYS A 8 -58.63 -0.16 -18.74
C LYS A 8 -57.76 -0.80 -17.65
N GLU A 9 -58.19 -1.92 -17.10
CA GLU A 9 -57.43 -2.67 -16.10
C GLU A 9 -56.12 -3.22 -16.67
N LYS A 10 -56.16 -3.79 -17.89
CA LYS A 10 -54.99 -4.32 -18.60
C LYS A 10 -53.97 -3.21 -18.92
N ASN A 11 -54.43 -2.07 -19.42
CA ASN A 11 -53.58 -0.91 -19.71
C ASN A 11 -52.98 -0.29 -18.44
N GLY A 12 -53.76 -0.20 -17.35
CA GLY A 12 -53.26 0.28 -16.05
C GLY A 12 -52.16 -0.62 -15.50
N ASN A 13 -52.33 -1.94 -15.59
CA ASN A 13 -51.35 -2.93 -15.12
C ASN A 13 -50.07 -2.95 -15.98
N GLU A 14 -50.18 -2.73 -17.29
CA GLU A 14 -49.01 -2.56 -18.17
C GLU A 14 -48.21 -1.30 -17.86
N ILE A 15 -48.88 -0.18 -17.58
CA ILE A 15 -48.22 1.06 -17.17
C ILE A 15 -47.50 0.86 -15.82
N LEU A 16 -48.14 0.16 -14.87
CA LEU A 16 -47.55 -0.16 -13.57
C LEU A 16 -46.31 -1.05 -13.71
N ARG A 17 -46.39 -2.12 -14.52
CA ARG A 17 -45.28 -3.04 -14.81
C ARG A 17 -44.11 -2.32 -15.51
N ARG A 18 -44.41 -1.47 -16.48
CA ARG A 18 -43.40 -0.70 -17.22
C ARG A 18 -42.68 0.29 -16.30
N ASN A 19 -43.43 0.97 -15.44
CA ASN A 19 -42.85 1.91 -14.47
C ASN A 19 -42.02 1.19 -13.41
N PHE A 20 -42.51 0.06 -12.91
CA PHE A 20 -41.75 -0.79 -11.99
C PHE A 20 -40.43 -1.24 -12.62
N THR A 21 -40.48 -1.80 -13.83
CA THR A 21 -39.28 -2.27 -14.56
C THR A 21 -38.27 -1.14 -14.79
N LYS A 22 -38.74 0.04 -15.23
CA LYS A 22 -37.88 1.22 -15.40
C LYS A 22 -37.24 1.67 -14.08
N GLY A 23 -38.02 1.65 -12.99
CA GLY A 23 -37.53 1.97 -11.64
C GLY A 23 -36.47 0.97 -11.19
N SER A 24 -36.73 -0.32 -11.32
CA SER A 24 -35.81 -1.40 -10.93
C SER A 24 -34.49 -1.34 -11.71
N VAL A 25 -34.54 -1.17 -13.03
CA VAL A 25 -33.33 -1.06 -13.87
C VAL A 25 -32.52 0.17 -13.49
N LYS A 26 -33.17 1.32 -13.26
CA LYS A 26 -32.47 2.54 -12.81
C LYS A 26 -31.80 2.33 -11.46
N THR A 27 -32.48 1.71 -10.50
CA THR A 27 -31.92 1.41 -9.17
C THR A 27 -30.74 0.46 -9.26
N ILE A 28 -30.83 -0.62 -10.03
CA ILE A 28 -29.73 -1.58 -10.21
C ILE A 28 -28.52 -0.90 -10.86
N LEU A 29 -28.72 -0.08 -11.89
CA LEU A 29 -27.64 0.68 -12.53
C LEU A 29 -26.99 1.67 -11.54
N SER A 30 -27.77 2.37 -10.72
CA SER A 30 -27.25 3.27 -9.71
C SER A 30 -26.46 2.54 -8.62
N ILE A 31 -26.96 1.41 -8.13
CA ILE A 31 -26.25 0.57 -7.14
C ILE A 31 -24.96 0.02 -7.75
N SER A 32 -25.02 -0.53 -8.97
CA SER A 32 -23.84 -1.09 -9.65
C SER A 32 -22.78 -0.02 -9.92
N LEU A 33 -23.18 1.20 -10.32
CA LEU A 33 -22.26 2.32 -10.46
C LEU A 33 -21.62 2.70 -9.12
N LEU A 34 -22.41 2.76 -8.05
CA LEU A 34 -21.92 3.14 -6.72
C LEU A 34 -20.99 2.08 -6.14
N GLU A 35 -21.32 0.79 -6.29
CA GLU A 35 -20.45 -0.34 -5.98
C GLU A 35 -19.16 -0.31 -6.80
N HIS A 36 -19.23 0.04 -8.08
CA HIS A 36 -18.04 0.17 -8.92
C HIS A 36 -17.16 1.35 -8.47
N LEU A 37 -17.75 2.52 -8.20
CA LEU A 37 -17.03 3.70 -7.72
C LEU A 37 -16.38 3.46 -6.33
N CYS A 38 -17.07 2.73 -5.44
CA CYS A 38 -16.53 2.36 -4.13
C CYS A 38 -15.46 1.26 -4.22
N SER A 39 -15.67 0.24 -5.05
CA SER A 39 -14.69 -0.87 -5.21
C SER A 39 -13.41 -0.46 -5.92
N THR A 40 -13.46 0.63 -6.70
CA THR A 40 -12.28 1.22 -7.36
C THR A 40 -11.71 2.41 -6.62
N ASP A 41 -12.17 2.69 -5.40
CA ASP A 41 -11.73 3.82 -4.56
C ASP A 41 -11.79 5.19 -5.28
N LEU A 42 -12.61 5.32 -6.33
CA LEU A 42 -12.72 6.54 -7.15
C LEU A 42 -13.25 7.73 -6.32
N LEU A 43 -14.05 7.46 -5.28
CA LEU A 43 -14.51 8.48 -4.34
C LEU A 43 -13.42 8.88 -3.32
N ALA A 44 -12.48 7.98 -3.01
CA ALA A 44 -11.37 8.20 -2.09
C ALA A 44 -10.09 8.75 -2.78
N ALA A 45 -10.07 8.78 -4.12
CA ALA A 45 -8.92 9.20 -4.93
C ALA A 45 -8.39 10.61 -4.60
N LYS A 46 -9.23 11.51 -4.05
CA LYS A 46 -8.82 12.86 -3.65
C LYS A 46 -7.82 12.92 -2.49
N ASP A 47 -7.74 11.87 -1.67
CA ASP A 47 -6.88 11.86 -0.47
C ASP A 47 -5.55 11.14 -0.65
N LYS A 48 -5.35 10.47 -1.81
CA LYS A 48 -4.11 9.75 -2.12
C LYS A 48 -2.99 10.74 -2.43
N TYR A 49 -1.80 10.44 -1.95
CA TYR A 49 -0.60 11.25 -2.07
C TYR A 49 0.09 10.90 -3.37
N THR A 50 0.64 11.94 -4.00
CA THR A 50 1.68 11.75 -5.01
C THR A 50 2.96 11.25 -4.36
N ALA A 51 3.82 10.63 -5.16
CA ALA A 51 5.14 10.17 -4.73
C ALA A 51 5.95 11.26 -3.99
N LYS A 52 5.84 12.52 -4.46
CA LYS A 52 6.48 13.69 -3.85
C LYS A 52 5.94 14.00 -2.47
N LYS A 53 4.61 14.09 -2.33
CA LYS A 53 3.96 14.39 -1.04
C LYS A 53 4.25 13.30 -0.02
N TRP A 54 4.25 12.05 -0.47
CA TRP A 54 4.61 10.91 0.38
C TRP A 54 6.06 10.96 0.86
N LEU A 55 7.02 11.29 -0.02
CA LEU A 55 8.43 11.38 0.38
C LEU A 55 8.66 12.48 1.42
N HIS A 56 7.95 13.62 1.30
CA HIS A 56 7.92 14.66 2.33
C HIS A 56 7.33 14.14 3.64
N ALA A 57 6.18 13.45 3.60
CA ALA A 57 5.55 12.95 4.81
C ALA A 57 6.43 11.96 5.58
N VAL A 58 7.08 11.01 4.88
CA VAL A 58 8.03 10.09 5.53
C VAL A 58 9.25 10.82 6.07
N HIS A 59 9.72 11.87 5.38
CA HIS A 59 10.81 12.71 5.88
C HIS A 59 10.45 13.36 7.21
N GLU A 60 9.28 13.99 7.31
CA GLU A 60 8.82 14.67 8.52
C GLU A 60 8.62 13.70 9.71
N ILE A 61 8.00 12.54 9.47
CA ILE A 61 7.87 11.52 10.53
C ILE A 61 9.26 11.01 10.95
N GLY A 62 10.16 10.81 9.99
CA GLY A 62 11.55 10.42 10.25
C GLY A 62 12.34 11.45 11.08
N LEU A 63 12.08 12.74 10.89
CA LEU A 63 12.65 13.79 11.74
C LEU A 63 12.13 13.66 13.18
N GLY A 64 10.84 13.35 13.35
CA GLY A 64 10.24 13.12 14.66
C GLY A 64 10.98 12.06 15.50
N VAL A 65 11.30 10.90 14.90
CA VAL A 65 12.03 9.84 15.63
C VAL A 65 13.50 10.22 15.86
N LYS A 66 14.14 10.86 14.87
CA LYS A 66 15.54 11.31 14.99
C LYS A 66 15.72 12.36 16.09
N GLU A 67 14.76 13.28 16.21
CA GLU A 67 14.74 14.35 17.21
C GLU A 67 14.12 13.89 18.53
N THR A 68 13.85 12.58 18.70
CA THR A 68 13.28 11.97 19.91
C THR A 68 11.90 12.53 20.32
N LYS A 69 11.17 13.13 19.37
CA LYS A 69 9.81 13.66 19.58
C LYS A 69 8.74 12.57 19.58
N ILE A 70 9.00 11.46 18.88
CA ILE A 70 8.13 10.28 18.86
C ILE A 70 8.96 9.03 19.11
N SER A 71 8.35 8.01 19.70
CA SER A 71 8.98 6.70 19.87
C SER A 71 9.05 5.93 18.54
N GLN A 72 9.91 4.91 18.48
CA GLN A 72 9.99 4.00 17.33
C GLN A 72 8.62 3.36 16.99
N ILE A 73 7.85 2.97 18.01
CA ILE A 73 6.54 2.33 17.83
C ILE A 73 5.53 3.33 17.23
N GLN A 74 5.58 4.60 17.66
CA GLN A 74 4.76 5.65 17.06
C GLN A 74 5.16 5.94 15.62
N TRP A 75 6.47 5.99 15.35
CA TRP A 75 7.00 6.13 13.99
C TRP A 75 6.50 5.00 13.07
N GLN A 76 6.59 3.75 13.52
CA GLN A 76 6.15 2.57 12.77
C GLN A 76 4.67 2.70 12.38
N LYS A 77 3.79 2.97 13.35
CA LYS A 77 2.35 3.14 13.09
C LYS A 77 2.05 4.22 12.07
N GLN A 78 2.74 5.37 12.16
CA GLN A 78 2.51 6.48 11.23
C GLN A 78 3.02 6.16 9.81
N VAL A 79 4.18 5.49 9.69
CA VAL A 79 4.73 5.10 8.38
C VAL A 79 3.87 4.01 7.73
N GLU A 80 3.43 3.01 8.49
CA GLU A 80 2.50 1.98 8.00
C GLU A 80 1.18 2.60 7.53
N GLU A 81 0.62 3.55 8.28
CA GLU A 81 -0.60 4.24 7.86
C GLU A 81 -0.41 5.04 6.57
N LEU A 82 0.73 5.70 6.39
CA LEU A 82 1.05 6.38 5.14
C LEU A 82 1.08 5.41 3.96
N PHE A 83 1.73 4.25 4.13
CA PHE A 83 1.80 3.24 3.08
C PHE A 83 0.46 2.61 2.75
N GLN A 84 -0.31 2.24 3.77
CA GLN A 84 -1.57 1.50 3.59
C GLN A 84 -2.71 2.38 3.09
N LYS A 85 -2.77 3.64 3.55
CA LYS A 85 -3.94 4.50 3.31
C LYS A 85 -3.66 5.66 2.38
N LYS A 86 -2.45 6.20 2.41
CA LYS A 86 -2.16 7.50 1.78
C LYS A 86 -1.44 7.42 0.45
N ILE A 87 -0.88 6.29 0.00
CA ILE A 87 -0.24 6.23 -1.32
C ILE A 87 -0.55 4.92 -2.04
N GLU A 88 -0.64 4.99 -3.37
CA GLU A 88 -0.73 3.82 -4.24
C GLU A 88 0.66 3.29 -4.61
N LEU A 89 0.80 1.97 -4.73
CA LEU A 89 2.09 1.35 -5.10
C LEU A 89 2.66 1.95 -6.40
N ASN A 90 1.81 2.20 -7.39
CA ASN A 90 2.23 2.77 -8.67
C ASN A 90 2.85 4.17 -8.54
N GLU A 91 2.45 4.97 -7.54
CA GLU A 91 3.10 6.26 -7.27
C GLU A 91 4.51 6.06 -6.69
N LEU A 92 4.69 5.09 -5.79
CA LEU A 92 6.00 4.78 -5.22
C LEU A 92 6.97 4.27 -6.28
N LEU A 93 6.51 3.44 -7.22
CA LEU A 93 7.34 2.92 -8.30
C LEU A 93 7.93 4.04 -9.17
N LYS A 94 7.25 5.21 -9.29
CA LYS A 94 7.77 6.38 -10.01
C LYS A 94 9.01 7.00 -9.37
N LEU A 95 9.29 6.73 -8.09
CA LEU A 95 10.49 7.21 -7.40
C LEU A 95 11.75 6.41 -7.77
N ILE A 96 11.59 5.25 -8.42
CA ILE A 96 12.66 4.31 -8.70
C ILE A 96 12.89 4.25 -10.20
N ASN A 97 14.11 4.55 -10.62
CA ASN A 97 14.53 4.35 -12.01
C ASN A 97 14.88 2.87 -12.23
N PHE A 98 13.87 2.06 -12.57
CA PHE A 98 14.05 0.63 -12.80
C PHE A 98 14.92 0.32 -14.01
N ASP A 99 14.88 1.13 -15.07
CA ASP A 99 15.73 0.94 -16.25
C ASP A 99 17.22 1.03 -15.89
N GLN A 100 17.58 1.96 -14.99
CA GLN A 100 18.95 2.06 -14.47
C GLN A 100 19.32 0.86 -13.59
N ILE A 101 18.37 0.39 -12.77
CA ILE A 101 18.58 -0.77 -11.92
C ILE A 101 18.80 -2.01 -12.78
N GLU A 102 17.95 -2.27 -13.78
CA GLU A 102 18.01 -3.44 -14.65
C GLU A 102 19.37 -3.57 -15.36
N LYS A 103 19.94 -2.45 -15.82
CA LYS A 103 21.28 -2.44 -16.46
C LYS A 103 22.41 -2.87 -15.54
N SER A 104 22.24 -2.80 -14.22
CA SER A 104 23.28 -3.06 -13.23
C SER A 104 22.96 -4.17 -12.23
N ALA A 105 21.69 -4.60 -12.17
CA ALA A 105 21.20 -5.56 -11.20
C ALA A 105 21.61 -6.98 -11.56
N LYS A 106 22.75 -7.41 -11.01
CA LYS A 106 23.11 -8.83 -10.96
C LYS A 106 22.55 -9.43 -9.70
N PHE A 107 21.57 -10.32 -9.85
CA PHE A 107 21.05 -11.12 -8.75
C PHE A 107 22.17 -12.01 -8.20
N VAL A 108 22.26 -12.06 -6.87
CA VAL A 108 23.15 -12.98 -6.18
C VAL A 108 22.51 -14.37 -6.09
N ASP A 109 23.33 -15.41 -5.99
CA ASP A 109 22.83 -16.79 -5.89
C ASP A 109 22.18 -17.07 -4.53
N ASN A 110 22.75 -16.50 -3.47
CA ASN A 110 22.23 -16.60 -2.11
C ASN A 110 21.97 -15.20 -1.55
N GLY A 111 20.87 -15.04 -0.83
CA GLY A 111 20.52 -13.77 -0.18
C GLY A 111 19.80 -12.78 -1.09
N ALA A 112 20.03 -11.49 -0.82
CA ALA A 112 19.45 -10.37 -1.53
C ALA A 112 20.52 -9.42 -2.05
N ARG A 113 20.32 -8.90 -3.26
CA ARG A 113 21.11 -7.79 -3.78
C ARG A 113 20.51 -6.48 -3.29
N SER A 114 21.23 -5.75 -2.44
CA SER A 114 20.85 -4.39 -2.04
C SER A 114 21.30 -3.38 -3.09
N ILE A 115 20.39 -2.49 -3.50
CA ILE A 115 20.60 -1.46 -4.52
C ILE A 115 20.10 -0.15 -3.95
N ARG A 116 20.92 0.90 -3.97
CA ARG A 116 20.53 2.22 -3.48
C ARG A 116 19.93 3.04 -4.63
N PRO A 117 18.60 3.25 -4.69
CA PRO A 117 18.00 4.06 -5.74
C PRO A 117 18.39 5.53 -5.58
N LYS A 118 18.54 6.23 -6.71
CA LYS A 118 18.68 7.69 -6.71
C LYS A 118 17.28 8.32 -6.64
N LEU A 119 16.85 8.68 -5.44
CA LEU A 119 15.58 9.38 -5.24
C LEU A 119 15.65 10.82 -5.79
N PRO A 120 14.55 11.35 -6.36
CA PRO A 120 14.51 12.71 -6.89
C PRO A 120 14.71 13.77 -5.79
N ARG A 121 15.43 14.84 -6.12
CA ARG A 121 15.78 15.95 -5.18
C ARG A 121 15.50 17.36 -5.72
N SER A 122 14.98 17.47 -6.95
CA SER A 122 14.63 18.74 -7.61
C SER A 122 13.10 18.91 -7.69
N ASN A 123 12.59 20.01 -8.25
CA ASN A 123 11.16 20.18 -8.56
C ASN A 123 10.20 19.97 -7.37
N GLY A 124 10.57 20.45 -6.18
CA GLY A 124 9.74 20.40 -4.97
C GLY A 124 9.85 19.10 -4.16
N TYR A 125 10.75 18.19 -4.51
CA TYR A 125 11.17 17.10 -3.61
C TYR A 125 12.08 17.63 -2.48
N PRO A 126 12.15 16.94 -1.31
CA PRO A 126 13.10 17.30 -0.26
C PRO A 126 14.54 17.34 -0.77
N LYS A 127 15.29 18.39 -0.45
CA LYS A 127 16.71 18.53 -0.84
C LYS A 127 17.58 17.47 -0.17
N SER A 128 17.19 17.04 1.03
CA SER A 128 17.82 16.01 1.83
C SER A 128 16.75 15.14 2.48
N LEU A 129 17.08 13.88 2.74
CA LEU A 129 16.20 12.97 3.46
C LEU A 129 16.90 12.54 4.74
N VAL A 130 16.14 12.49 5.82
CA VAL A 130 16.57 12.02 7.14
C VAL A 130 16.81 10.50 7.17
N PHE A 131 16.25 9.79 6.19
CA PHE A 131 16.33 8.33 6.06
C PHE A 131 17.10 7.91 4.81
N GLY A 132 17.62 6.68 4.83
CA GLY A 132 18.17 6.00 3.67
C GLY A 132 17.13 5.13 2.98
N SER A 133 17.32 4.84 1.70
CA SER A 133 16.46 3.93 0.93
C SER A 133 17.28 2.84 0.25
N GLN A 134 16.72 1.64 0.18
CA GLN A 134 17.30 0.49 -0.50
C GLN A 134 16.20 -0.29 -1.21
N VAL A 135 16.52 -0.81 -2.39
CA VAL A 135 15.72 -1.80 -3.12
C VAL A 135 16.46 -3.13 -3.01
N PHE A 136 15.77 -4.14 -2.51
CA PHE A 136 16.31 -5.50 -2.44
C PHE A 136 15.80 -6.33 -3.61
N ALA A 137 16.71 -6.87 -4.40
CA ALA A 137 16.41 -7.77 -5.51
C ALA A 137 16.82 -9.20 -5.15
N LEU A 138 15.86 -10.13 -5.25
CA LEU A 138 16.05 -11.53 -4.86
C LEU A 138 15.56 -12.47 -5.97
N LYS A 139 16.22 -13.63 -6.10
CA LYS A 139 15.69 -14.76 -6.89
C LYS A 139 14.56 -15.45 -6.11
N LYS A 140 13.67 -16.16 -6.79
CA LYS A 140 12.65 -17.01 -6.13
C LYS A 140 13.33 -18.04 -5.23
N GLY A 141 12.76 -18.26 -4.04
CA GLY A 141 13.31 -19.20 -3.05
C GLY A 141 14.52 -18.67 -2.27
N ARG A 142 14.84 -17.37 -2.39
CA ARG A 142 15.88 -16.70 -1.59
C ARG A 142 15.24 -15.75 -0.58
N SER A 143 15.97 -15.49 0.50
CA SER A 143 15.55 -14.62 1.59
C SER A 143 16.59 -13.54 1.87
N VAL A 144 16.15 -12.44 2.46
CA VAL A 144 17.05 -11.61 3.25
C VAL A 144 17.39 -12.40 4.51
N VAL A 145 18.67 -12.59 4.80
CA VAL A 145 19.11 -13.36 5.98
C VAL A 145 18.60 -12.65 7.25
N PRO A 146 18.07 -13.37 8.25
CA PRO A 146 17.63 -12.76 9.49
C PRO A 146 18.75 -11.95 10.16
N HIS A 147 18.49 -10.68 10.48
CA HIS A 147 19.42 -9.79 11.18
C HIS A 147 18.66 -8.72 11.95
N GLY A 148 19.30 -8.15 12.96
CA GLY A 148 18.78 -7.01 13.72
C GLY A 148 19.35 -5.68 13.21
N HIS A 149 18.65 -4.59 13.51
CA HIS A 149 19.12 -3.22 13.29
C HIS A 149 19.31 -2.53 14.63
N ASN A 150 20.53 -2.07 14.92
CA ASN A 150 20.83 -1.30 16.12
C ASN A 150 20.70 0.19 15.82
N ASN A 151 20.02 0.94 16.69
CA ASN A 151 19.83 2.40 16.58
C ASN A 151 19.19 2.85 15.26
N MET A 152 18.33 2.01 14.67
CA MET A 152 17.68 2.28 13.39
C MET A 152 16.28 1.66 13.37
N ALA A 153 15.30 2.46 12.93
CA ALA A 153 13.97 1.98 12.58
C ALA A 153 13.90 1.78 11.05
N THR A 154 13.37 0.63 10.62
CA THR A 154 13.27 0.27 9.20
C THR A 154 11.84 -0.13 8.89
N ALA A 155 11.35 0.25 7.71
CA ALA A 155 10.07 -0.18 7.18
C ALA A 155 10.30 -0.78 5.80
N PHE A 156 9.53 -1.82 5.47
CA PHE A 156 9.59 -2.48 4.17
C PHE A 156 8.25 -2.37 3.45
N ILE A 157 8.31 -2.25 2.13
CA ILE A 157 7.15 -2.41 1.24
C ILE A 157 7.53 -3.37 0.12
N VAL A 158 6.66 -4.34 -0.16
CA VAL A 158 6.87 -5.26 -1.26
C VAL A 158 6.53 -4.56 -2.57
N LEU A 159 7.51 -4.40 -3.44
CA LEU A 159 7.32 -3.78 -4.75
C LEU A 159 6.81 -4.77 -5.81
N LYS A 160 7.25 -6.03 -5.73
CA LYS A 160 6.90 -7.12 -6.65
C LYS A 160 7.20 -8.47 -6.01
N GLY A 161 6.40 -9.48 -6.34
CA GLY A 161 6.54 -10.85 -5.84
C GLY A 161 5.78 -11.07 -4.53
N ASN A 162 5.92 -12.27 -3.97
CA ASN A 162 5.29 -12.66 -2.71
C ASN A 162 6.36 -13.16 -1.75
N PHE A 163 6.26 -12.75 -0.50
CA PHE A 163 7.21 -13.02 0.56
C PHE A 163 6.53 -13.66 1.76
N HIS A 164 7.29 -14.45 2.50
CA HIS A 164 6.94 -14.88 3.85
C HIS A 164 7.81 -14.08 4.82
N GLY A 165 7.21 -13.11 5.50
CA GLY A 165 7.90 -12.19 6.41
C GLY A 165 7.82 -12.69 7.84
N ARG A 166 8.97 -12.68 8.53
CA ARG A 166 9.08 -13.05 9.94
C ARG A 166 9.83 -11.98 10.72
N HIS A 167 9.17 -11.33 11.66
CA HIS A 167 9.77 -10.31 12.53
C HIS A 167 9.85 -10.82 13.96
N TYR A 168 10.81 -10.26 14.69
CA TYR A 168 11.07 -10.62 16.07
C TYR A 168 11.34 -9.36 16.88
N ASP A 169 10.71 -9.25 18.03
CA ASP A 169 11.01 -8.21 19.02
C ASP A 169 12.22 -8.65 19.85
N ARG A 170 13.13 -7.71 20.11
CA ARG A 170 14.22 -7.91 21.06
C ARG A 170 13.69 -7.76 22.48
N ILE A 171 13.91 -8.76 23.32
CA ILE A 171 13.46 -8.80 24.72
C ILE A 171 14.60 -8.40 25.66
N SER A 172 15.76 -9.03 25.51
CA SER A 172 16.95 -8.73 26.31
C SER A 172 18.22 -9.09 25.54
N ASP A 173 19.33 -8.57 26.05
CA ASP A 173 20.67 -8.92 25.61
C ASP A 173 21.35 -9.74 26.70
N GLU A 174 21.85 -10.90 26.29
CA GLU A 174 22.77 -11.70 27.08
C GLU A 174 24.20 -11.47 26.58
N LYS A 175 25.18 -12.01 27.30
CA LYS A 175 26.60 -11.82 26.99
C LYS A 175 26.97 -12.16 25.54
N ASP A 176 26.44 -13.28 25.02
CA ASP A 176 26.83 -13.85 23.73
C ASP A 176 25.66 -13.97 22.74
N HIS A 177 24.43 -13.60 23.14
CA HIS A 177 23.24 -13.74 22.31
C HIS A 177 22.12 -12.77 22.69
N MET A 178 21.12 -12.64 21.82
CA MET A 178 19.91 -11.87 22.08
C MET A 178 18.75 -12.81 22.40
N ILE A 179 17.91 -12.45 23.37
CA ILE A 179 16.61 -13.07 23.55
C ILE A 179 15.60 -12.33 22.68
N ILE A 180 14.96 -13.06 21.77
CA ILE A 180 13.99 -12.51 20.83
C ILE A 180 12.66 -13.25 20.92
N ARG A 181 11.57 -12.55 20.63
CA ARG A 181 10.21 -13.11 20.57
C ARG A 181 9.62 -12.88 19.18
N PRO A 182 9.10 -13.91 18.50
CA PRO A 182 8.39 -13.71 17.23
C PRO A 182 7.23 -12.71 17.41
N SER A 183 7.12 -11.74 16.50
CA SER A 183 6.07 -10.71 16.53
C SER A 183 5.24 -10.68 15.26
N ILE A 184 5.81 -11.04 14.11
CA ILE A 184 5.08 -11.19 12.84
C ILE A 184 5.49 -12.50 12.19
N ASP A 185 4.51 -13.24 11.68
CA ASP A 185 4.69 -14.41 10.82
C ASP A 185 3.55 -14.40 9.79
N ASP A 186 3.80 -13.76 8.63
CA ASP A 186 2.74 -13.50 7.65
C ASP A 186 3.24 -13.47 6.20
N LYS A 187 2.32 -13.51 5.25
CA LYS A 187 2.59 -13.42 3.82
C LYS A 187 2.39 -11.97 3.34
N PHE A 188 3.35 -11.49 2.57
CA PHE A 188 3.36 -10.14 2.02
C PHE A 188 3.45 -10.17 0.50
N GLY A 189 2.45 -9.61 -0.17
CA GLY A 189 2.41 -9.36 -1.61
C GLY A 189 2.60 -7.88 -1.94
N PRO A 190 2.55 -7.51 -3.24
CA PRO A 190 2.82 -6.14 -3.67
C PRO A 190 1.94 -5.10 -2.96
N GLY A 191 2.58 -4.03 -2.49
CA GLY A 191 1.92 -2.94 -1.76
C GLY A 191 1.77 -3.18 -0.26
N GLN A 192 1.98 -4.40 0.23
CA GLN A 192 1.92 -4.70 1.67
C GLN A 192 3.24 -4.32 2.36
N THR A 193 3.12 -3.96 3.64
CA THR A 193 4.20 -3.39 4.44
C THR A 193 4.37 -4.06 5.80
N SER A 194 5.55 -3.88 6.39
CA SER A 194 5.94 -4.37 7.70
C SER A 194 7.05 -3.52 8.31
#